data_AF-A0A2W6EEU3-F1
#
_entry.id   AF-A0A2W6EEU3-F1
#
_cell.length_a   1.000
_cell.length_b   1.000
_cell.length_c   1.000
_cell.angle_alpha   90.00
_cell.angle_beta   90.00
_cell.angle_gamma   90.00
#
_symmetry.space_group_name_H-M   'P 1'
#
loop_
_entity.id
_entity.type
_entity.pdbx_description
1 polymer ?
#
loop_
_entity_poly.entity_id
_entity_poly.type
_entity_poly.pdbx_seq_one_letter_code
_entity_poly.pdbx_strand_id
1 'polypeptide(L)'
;MSNDVARAAGWVDPPARKGFFTDTSVCIGCKACEVACKEWNHVPEDGLSLLGSSYDNTGALGASTWRHVAFIEQPASRSTVDLGMPSLHLPGAGVAERPDFRWLMSSDVCKHC
;
A
#
# COMPACT_ATOMS: atom_id res chain seq x y z
N MET A 1 1.44 16.20 -29.41
CA MET A 1 0.45 16.10 -28.32
C MET A 1 0.85 17.08 -27.22
N SER A 2 -0.07 17.90 -26.73
CA SER A 2 0.22 18.80 -25.61
C SER A 2 0.43 17.99 -24.33
N ASN A 3 1.53 18.24 -23.62
CA ASN A 3 1.82 17.60 -22.32
C ASN A 3 0.99 18.19 -21.18
N ASP A 4 0.12 19.16 -21.45
CA ASP A 4 -0.73 19.79 -20.46
C ASP A 4 -2.04 19.00 -20.23
N VAL A 5 -1.95 18.03 -19.31
CA VAL A 5 -3.05 17.14 -18.94
C VAL A 5 -4.30 17.89 -18.43
N ALA A 6 -4.14 19.06 -17.80
CA ALA A 6 -5.26 19.78 -17.19
C ALA A 6 -6.10 20.48 -18.25
N ARG A 7 -5.44 21.11 -19.23
CA ARG A 7 -6.13 21.70 -20.40
C ARG A 7 -6.72 20.63 -21.31
N ALA A 8 -6.05 19.48 -21.45
CA ALA A 8 -6.61 18.32 -22.16
C ALA A 8 -7.89 17.79 -21.48
N ALA A 9 -8.00 17.92 -20.16
CA ALA A 9 -9.20 17.57 -19.39
C ALA A 9 -10.29 18.68 -19.38
N GLY A 10 -10.12 19.76 -20.13
CA GLY A 10 -11.13 20.82 -20.28
C GLY A 10 -11.07 21.94 -19.23
N TRP A 11 -10.04 22.00 -18.40
CA TRP A 11 -9.86 23.12 -17.48
C TRP A 11 -9.42 24.38 -18.22
N VAL A 12 -10.22 25.45 -18.09
CA VAL A 12 -9.94 26.76 -18.70
C VAL A 12 -8.87 27.52 -17.91
N ASP A 13 -8.94 27.46 -16.58
CA ASP A 13 -7.98 28.05 -15.64
C ASP A 13 -7.68 27.04 -14.52
N PRO A 14 -6.76 26.08 -14.74
CA PRO A 14 -6.48 25.05 -13.75
C PRO A 14 -5.67 25.62 -12.58
N PRO A 15 -5.99 25.26 -11.33
CA PRO A 15 -5.19 25.64 -10.18
C PRO A 15 -3.78 25.03 -10.25
N ALA A 16 -2.87 25.57 -9.43
CA ALA A 16 -1.52 25.04 -9.32
C ALA A 16 -1.53 23.54 -8.95
N ARG A 17 -0.84 22.74 -9.76
CA ARG A 17 -0.83 21.27 -9.63
C ARG A 17 -0.27 20.84 -8.26
N LYS A 18 -0.92 19.84 -7.68
CA LYS A 18 -0.47 19.15 -6.47
C LYS A 18 -0.15 17.70 -6.82
N GLY A 19 0.68 17.06 -6.00
CA GLY A 19 1.06 15.67 -6.15
C GLY A 19 1.38 15.05 -4.80
N PHE A 20 1.25 13.73 -4.73
CA PHE A 20 1.56 12.94 -3.55
C PHE A 20 2.62 11.89 -3.93
N PHE A 21 3.63 11.73 -3.08
CA PHE A 21 4.65 10.69 -3.25
C PHE A 21 4.55 9.71 -2.07
N THR A 22 4.21 8.47 -2.38
CA THR A 22 4.16 7.38 -1.39
C THR A 22 5.40 6.51 -1.57
N ASP A 23 6.32 6.59 -0.62
CA ASP A 23 7.49 5.71 -0.62
C ASP A 23 7.11 4.33 -0.05
N THR A 24 6.99 3.35 -0.95
CA THR A 24 6.64 1.97 -0.59
C THR A 24 7.79 1.22 0.08
N SER A 25 9.02 1.72 0.00
CA SER A 25 10.19 1.06 0.62
C SER A 25 10.19 1.16 2.15
N VAL A 26 9.53 2.18 2.70
CA VAL A 26 9.36 2.39 4.15
C VAL A 26 7.96 2.02 4.65
N CYS A 27 7.05 1.65 3.75
CA CYS A 27 5.68 1.31 4.11
C CYS A 27 5.65 -0.02 4.87
N ILE A 28 5.12 0.01 6.10
CA ILE A 28 5.00 -1.16 6.97
C ILE A 28 3.65 -1.88 6.85
N GLY A 29 2.78 -1.46 5.93
CA GLY A 29 1.47 -2.09 5.73
C GLY A 29 0.46 -1.88 6.86
N CYS A 30 0.57 -0.82 7.68
CA CYS A 30 -0.31 -0.64 8.85
C CYS A 30 -1.80 -0.35 8.56
N LYS A 31 -2.17 -0.12 7.30
CA LYS A 31 -3.54 0.27 6.83
C LYS A 31 -4.13 1.52 7.49
N ALA A 32 -3.35 2.29 8.28
CA ALA A 32 -3.82 3.53 8.92
C ALA A 32 -4.31 4.57 7.90
N CYS A 33 -3.70 4.59 6.71
CA CYS A 33 -4.11 5.49 5.63
C CYS A 33 -5.49 5.15 5.05
N GLU A 34 -5.93 3.89 5.08
CA GLU A 34 -7.30 3.51 4.70
C GLU A 34 -8.32 4.03 5.73
N VAL A 35 -8.03 3.81 7.01
CA VAL A 35 -8.88 4.26 8.12
C VAL A 35 -9.02 5.79 8.11
N ALA A 36 -7.90 6.51 8.01
CA ALA A 36 -7.89 7.97 7.96
C ALA A 36 -8.67 8.52 6.75
N CYS A 37 -8.60 7.86 5.59
CA CYS A 37 -9.37 8.26 4.41
C CYS A 37 -10.89 8.17 4.67
N LYS A 38 -11.34 7.08 5.30
CA LYS A 38 -12.75 6.89 5.64
C LYS A 38 -13.20 7.88 6.71
N GLU A 39 -12.42 8.05 7.77
CA GLU A 39 -12.72 8.95 8.88
C GLU A 39 -12.88 10.39 8.40
N TRP A 40 -11.89 10.90 7.65
CA TRP A 40 -11.89 12.28 7.19
C TRP A 40 -13.02 12.59 6.21
N ASN A 41 -13.34 11.67 5.31
CA ASN A 41 -14.34 11.88 4.26
C ASN A 41 -15.72 11.31 4.61
N HIS A 42 -15.90 10.79 5.83
CA HIS A 42 -17.12 10.10 6.24
C HIS A 42 -17.57 9.00 5.27
N VAL A 43 -16.61 8.25 4.71
CA VAL A 43 -16.92 7.15 3.80
C VAL A 43 -17.47 5.98 4.62
N PRO A 44 -18.57 5.33 4.18
CA PRO A 44 -19.13 4.19 4.90
C PRO A 44 -18.12 3.05 5.12
N GLU A 45 -18.31 2.26 6.17
CA GLU A 45 -17.56 1.02 6.38
C GLU A 45 -18.11 -0.11 5.49
N ASP A 46 -17.23 -1.04 5.10
CA ASP A 46 -17.57 -2.15 4.19
C ASP A 46 -17.52 -3.51 4.91
N GLY A 47 -17.41 -3.49 6.25
CA GLY A 47 -17.19 -4.65 7.11
C GLY A 47 -15.71 -4.92 7.41
N LEU A 48 -15.46 -5.77 8.42
CA LEU A 48 -14.11 -6.17 8.89
C LEU A 48 -13.82 -7.65 8.61
N SER A 49 -14.30 -8.15 7.48
CA SER A 49 -14.17 -9.56 7.11
C SER A 49 -12.72 -9.91 6.76
N LEU A 50 -12.19 -10.99 7.32
CA LEU A 50 -10.90 -11.53 6.91
C LEU A 50 -11.07 -12.45 5.70
N LEU A 51 -10.34 -12.20 4.62
CA LEU A 51 -10.36 -13.03 3.41
C LEU A 51 -9.69 -14.40 3.61
N GLY A 52 -8.85 -14.54 4.65
CA GLY A 52 -8.17 -15.78 5.01
C GLY A 52 -7.02 -16.19 4.06
N SER A 53 -6.79 -15.43 2.99
CA SER A 53 -5.75 -15.68 1.99
C SER A 53 -4.56 -14.70 2.07
N SER A 54 -4.72 -13.58 2.75
CA SER A 54 -3.72 -12.52 2.88
C SER A 54 -4.03 -11.61 4.09
N TYR A 55 -3.06 -10.77 4.48
CA TYR A 55 -3.28 -9.64 5.39
C TYR A 55 -4.05 -8.48 4.73
N ASP A 56 -4.19 -8.52 3.41
CA ASP A 56 -5.13 -7.67 2.71
C ASP A 56 -6.58 -8.13 2.97
N ASN A 57 -7.28 -7.42 3.85
CA ASN A 57 -8.71 -7.64 4.12
C ASN A 57 -9.64 -6.78 3.25
N THR A 58 -9.09 -5.83 2.50
CA THR A 58 -9.84 -4.86 1.70
C THR A 58 -10.07 -5.41 0.29
N GLY A 59 -9.07 -6.10 -0.26
CA GLY A 59 -9.10 -6.78 -1.55
C GLY A 59 -9.04 -5.85 -2.76
N ALA A 60 -9.92 -4.85 -2.85
CA ALA A 60 -9.96 -3.92 -3.98
C ALA A 60 -10.59 -2.56 -3.63
N LEU A 61 -10.34 -1.57 -4.48
CA LEU A 61 -11.03 -0.28 -4.45
C LEU A 61 -12.52 -0.45 -4.83
N GLY A 62 -13.37 0.41 -4.28
CA GLY A 62 -14.82 0.38 -4.48
C GLY A 62 -15.48 1.71 -4.14
N ALA A 63 -16.81 1.76 -4.21
CA ALA A 63 -17.60 2.97 -3.96
C ALA A 63 -17.37 3.57 -2.56
N SER A 64 -17.04 2.71 -1.59
CA SER A 64 -16.76 3.08 -0.20
C SER A 64 -15.31 2.78 0.22
N THR A 65 -14.45 2.37 -0.73
CA THR A 65 -13.05 2.02 -0.50
C THR A 65 -12.16 2.80 -1.46
N TRP A 66 -11.83 4.03 -1.10
CA TRP A 66 -11.10 4.94 -2.00
C TRP A 66 -9.59 4.80 -1.88
N ARG A 67 -9.13 4.18 -0.79
CA ARG A 67 -7.73 3.88 -0.52
C ARG A 67 -7.59 2.42 -0.12
N HIS A 68 -6.53 1.80 -0.62
CA HIS A 68 -6.22 0.40 -0.42
C HIS A 68 -4.71 0.23 -0.25
N VAL A 69 -4.32 -0.62 0.70
CA VAL A 69 -2.97 -1.14 0.91
C VAL A 69 -2.98 -2.60 0.52
N ALA A 70 -2.33 -2.89 -0.61
CA ALA A 70 -2.18 -4.23 -1.13
C ALA A 70 -0.98 -4.94 -0.49
N PHE A 71 -1.19 -6.20 -0.10
CA PHE A 71 -0.15 -7.09 0.42
C PHE A 71 0.25 -8.08 -0.67
N ILE A 72 1.40 -7.82 -1.31
CA ILE A 72 1.88 -8.64 -2.43
C ILE A 72 3.15 -9.36 -2.01
N GLU A 73 3.05 -10.69 -1.87
CA GLU A 73 4.21 -11.57 -1.70
C GLU A 73 4.90 -11.75 -3.05
N GLN A 74 6.18 -11.42 -3.12
CA GLN A 74 6.99 -11.64 -4.31
C GLN A 74 8.13 -12.60 -3.98
N PRO A 75 8.43 -13.58 -4.84
CA PRO A 75 9.65 -14.37 -4.72
C PRO A 75 10.86 -13.44 -4.62
N ALA A 76 11.77 -13.72 -3.68
CA ALA A 76 13.00 -12.97 -3.55
C ALA A 76 13.83 -13.15 -4.81
N SER A 77 14.02 -12.07 -5.55
CA SER A 77 14.85 -12.01 -6.77
C SER A 77 16.18 -11.29 -6.54
N ARG A 78 16.43 -10.85 -5.30
CA ARG A 78 17.62 -10.08 -4.91
C ARG A 78 18.15 -10.61 -3.58
N SER A 79 19.48 -10.57 -3.40
CA SER A 79 20.07 -10.94 -2.12
C SER A 79 19.51 -10.04 -1.02
N THR A 80 19.12 -10.64 0.10
CA THR A 80 18.71 -9.92 1.29
C THR A 80 19.87 -9.05 1.79
N VAL A 81 19.57 -7.84 2.25
CA VAL A 81 20.53 -6.97 2.93
C VAL A 81 20.28 -7.14 4.42
N ASP A 82 21.32 -7.51 5.16
CA ASP A 82 21.24 -7.59 6.62
C ASP A 82 21.10 -6.18 7.20
N LEU A 83 19.92 -5.90 7.77
CA LEU A 83 19.60 -4.62 8.41
C LEU A 83 20.01 -4.59 9.89
N GLY A 84 20.68 -5.63 10.41
CA GLY A 84 21.11 -5.70 11.81
C GLY A 84 19.95 -5.81 12.80
N MET A 85 18.77 -6.23 12.34
CA MET A 85 17.62 -6.44 13.22
C MET A 85 17.87 -7.64 14.14
N PRO A 86 17.56 -7.56 15.45
CA PRO A 86 17.78 -8.66 16.37
C PRO A 86 16.99 -9.90 15.93
N SER A 87 17.70 -11.02 15.77
CA SER A 87 17.11 -12.29 15.37
C SER A 87 16.26 -12.88 16.49
N LEU A 88 15.02 -13.26 16.18
CA LEU A 88 14.11 -13.98 17.09
C LEU A 88 14.44 -15.49 17.24
N HIS A 89 15.66 -15.92 16.90
CA HIS A 89 15.99 -17.34 16.90
C HIS A 89 16.17 -17.88 18.33
N LEU A 90 15.61 -19.05 18.63
CA LEU A 90 15.91 -19.77 19.85
C LEU A 90 17.33 -20.35 19.79
N PRO A 91 18.15 -20.24 20.85
CA PRO A 91 19.44 -20.90 20.91
C PRO A 91 19.31 -22.40 20.61
N GLY A 92 20.01 -22.89 19.60
CA GLY A 92 20.00 -24.31 19.20
C GLY A 92 18.93 -24.71 18.17
N ALA A 93 18.01 -23.82 17.79
CA ALA A 93 17.18 -24.03 16.62
C ALA A 93 18.01 -23.74 15.36
N GLY A 94 18.15 -24.72 14.47
CA GLY A 94 18.78 -24.51 13.16
C GLY A 94 18.11 -23.37 12.40
N VAL A 95 18.82 -22.76 11.45
CA VAL A 95 18.28 -21.71 10.60
C VAL A 95 17.15 -22.34 9.77
N ALA A 96 15.90 -22.13 10.16
CA ALA A 96 14.76 -22.53 9.34
C ALA A 96 14.87 -21.78 8.02
N GLU A 97 14.82 -22.49 6.88
CA GLU A 97 14.67 -21.88 5.56
C GLU A 97 13.40 -21.03 5.61
N ARG A 98 13.57 -19.72 5.79
CA ARG A 98 12.49 -18.78 5.55
C ARG A 98 12.25 -18.84 4.05
N PRO A 99 11.00 -19.04 3.59
CA PRO A 99 10.72 -18.84 2.18
C PRO A 99 11.23 -17.44 1.81
N ASP A 100 12.07 -17.39 0.80
CA ASP A 100 12.76 -16.16 0.41
C ASP A 100 11.74 -15.36 -0.41
N PHE A 101 10.94 -14.55 0.29
CA PHE A 101 9.95 -13.67 -0.31
C PHE A 101 10.05 -12.27 0.28
N ARG A 102 9.73 -11.27 -0.52
CA ARG A 102 9.64 -9.88 -0.09
C ARG A 102 8.20 -9.39 -0.15
N TRP A 103 7.87 -8.51 0.77
CA TRP A 103 6.62 -7.76 0.71
C TRP A 103 6.81 -6.50 -0.11
N LEU A 104 6.00 -6.34 -1.14
CA LEU A 104 5.78 -5.03 -1.77
C LEU A 104 4.50 -4.45 -1.19
N MET A 105 4.65 -3.46 -0.31
CA MET A 105 3.52 -2.74 0.25
C MET A 105 3.18 -1.57 -0.65
N SER A 106 2.15 -1.70 -1.48
CA SER A 106 1.67 -0.62 -2.35
C SER A 106 0.40 -0.04 -1.78
N SER A 107 0.34 1.27 -1.63
CA SER A 107 -0.91 1.98 -1.37
C SER A 107 -1.27 2.76 -2.61
N ASP A 108 -2.44 2.46 -3.19
CA ASP A 108 -2.93 3.21 -4.34
C ASP A 108 -3.12 4.67 -3.97
N VAL A 109 -2.78 5.56 -4.92
CA VAL A 109 -3.17 6.97 -4.82
C VAL A 109 -4.68 7.00 -4.96
N CYS A 110 -5.36 7.64 -4.00
CA CYS A 110 -6.76 8.01 -4.16
C CYS A 110 -6.89 8.74 -5.49
N LYS A 111 -7.54 8.16 -6.50
CA LYS A 111 -7.96 8.91 -7.70
C LYS A 111 -8.99 10.00 -7.37
N HIS A 112 -9.47 10.01 -6.13
CA HIS A 112 -10.54 10.86 -5.62
C HIS A 112 -10.06 11.85 -4.52
N CYS A 113 -8.74 11.92 -4.27
CA CYS A 113 -8.12 12.96 -3.44
C CYS A 113 -7.09 13.75 -4.24
#